data_AF-A0A7Y4U250-F1
#
_entry.id   AF-A0A7Y4U250-F1
#
_cell.length_a   1.000
_cell.length_b   1.000
_cell.length_c   1.000
_cell.angle_alpha   90.00
_cell.angle_beta   90.00
_cell.angle_gamma   90.00
#
_symmetry.space_group_name_H-M   'P 1'
#
loop_
_entity.id
_entity.type
_entity.pdbx_description
1 polymer ?
#
loop_
_entity_poly.entity_id
_entity_poly.type
_entity_poly.pdbx_seq_one_letter_code
_entity_poly.pdbx_strand_id
1 'polypeptide(L)'
;MNPGKSVTFMDYLEPQGVAAEFAKKPGEEMYRYLNQNTFPPDAEGSQRMTIRYRTDHEHVKKEESFFYSPSIRRVRHQVPFRRQDKFPNQAQTTDDATGRDAWEYTWKLIGTDVLSHTVRFPVTRPTVVLGIKGDATLHEVRTADLRLMGEAYPHYTATGGVECYVVEARARAEWLPDYYAPRILYWLEKHSFYPLRMEQYGTDGKLAMVETRISEMFNPALKERGYGPLFVLYWDIPSDLMSYNIRDNHRLKHWTAEETEAFFNPDFMRRQWYLDLSVKSQAGVSHPDLFFLRPPLDADKFPNLRPMQLPAEVAARVDAQEKAGRLVFEIEPLAVETAAVKPSPMPQSEPAQRVVVAPTALPVDAYAQQKAPTAPTTVR
;
A
#
# COMPACT_ATOMS: atom_id res chain seq x y z
N MET A 1 9.85 13.65 -0.16
CA MET A 1 9.71 12.24 0.25
C MET A 1 9.58 11.40 -1.01
N ASN A 2 10.44 10.42 -1.22
CA ASN A 2 10.32 9.52 -2.37
C ASN A 2 9.42 8.33 -1.98
N PRO A 3 8.39 7.98 -2.78
CA PRO A 3 7.50 6.88 -2.45
C PRO A 3 8.25 5.55 -2.45
N GLY A 4 7.99 4.69 -1.47
CA GLY A 4 8.51 3.33 -1.45
C GLY A 4 8.06 2.56 -2.69
N LYS A 5 8.93 1.72 -3.24
CA LYS A 5 8.61 0.85 -4.37
C LYS A 5 8.95 -0.58 -4.02
N SER A 6 8.09 -1.49 -4.42
CA SER A 6 8.29 -2.92 -4.18
C SER A 6 7.69 -3.74 -5.31
N VAL A 7 8.16 -4.97 -5.43
CA VAL A 7 7.56 -5.99 -6.28
C VAL A 7 6.94 -7.04 -5.39
N THR A 8 5.74 -7.48 -5.74
CA THR A 8 4.98 -8.45 -4.96
C THR A 8 4.57 -9.61 -5.84
N PHE A 9 4.87 -10.81 -5.37
CA PHE A 9 4.26 -12.03 -5.86
C PHE A 9 3.15 -12.46 -4.94
N MET A 10 2.09 -12.99 -5.54
CA MET A 10 0.96 -13.56 -4.84
C MET A 10 0.70 -14.95 -5.38
N ASP A 11 0.42 -15.86 -4.46
CA ASP A 11 -0.05 -17.21 -4.73
C ASP A 11 -1.37 -17.42 -4.00
N TYR A 12 -2.41 -17.80 -4.75
CA TYR A 12 -3.73 -18.08 -4.22
C TYR A 12 -3.93 -19.60 -4.26
N LEU A 13 -4.17 -20.20 -3.09
CA LEU A 13 -4.38 -21.64 -3.00
C LEU A 13 -5.78 -22.00 -3.47
N GLU A 14 -5.91 -23.13 -4.15
CA GLU A 14 -7.23 -23.63 -4.54
C GLU A 14 -8.07 -24.05 -3.31
N PRO A 15 -9.40 -23.85 -3.34
CA PRO A 15 -10.12 -23.06 -4.34
C PRO A 15 -9.80 -21.57 -4.20
N GLN A 16 -9.69 -20.83 -5.30
CA GLN A 16 -9.35 -19.40 -5.28
C GLN A 16 -10.58 -18.48 -5.08
N GLY A 17 -10.32 -17.22 -4.70
CA GLY A 17 -11.35 -16.17 -4.60
C GLY A 17 -12.32 -16.39 -3.44
N VAL A 18 -13.60 -16.05 -3.64
CA VAL A 18 -14.63 -16.18 -2.59
C VAL A 18 -14.91 -17.62 -2.22
N ALA A 19 -14.79 -18.53 -3.19
CA ALA A 19 -14.94 -19.95 -2.92
C ALA A 19 -13.95 -20.41 -1.85
N ALA A 20 -12.73 -19.85 -1.82
CA ALA A 20 -11.76 -20.05 -0.75
C ALA A 20 -12.34 -19.75 0.63
N GLU A 21 -12.98 -18.59 0.79
CA GLU A 21 -13.51 -18.10 2.07
C GLU A 21 -14.63 -18.97 2.64
N PHE A 22 -15.33 -19.70 1.77
CA PHE A 22 -16.41 -20.61 2.16
C PHE A 22 -15.97 -22.07 2.27
N ALA A 23 -15.03 -22.51 1.45
CA ALA A 23 -14.61 -23.90 1.39
C ALA A 23 -13.51 -24.22 2.41
N LYS A 24 -12.60 -23.27 2.68
CA LYS A 24 -11.50 -23.45 3.61
C LYS A 24 -11.98 -23.37 5.05
N LYS A 25 -11.40 -24.23 5.89
CA LYS A 25 -11.67 -24.25 7.33
C LYS A 25 -10.86 -23.16 8.05
N PRO A 26 -11.34 -22.66 9.19
CA PRO A 26 -10.55 -21.79 10.05
C PRO A 26 -9.17 -22.41 10.35
N GLY A 27 -8.11 -21.62 10.20
CA GLY A 27 -6.71 -22.03 10.29
C GLY A 27 -6.07 -22.53 9.00
N GLU A 28 -6.83 -22.76 7.93
CA GLU A 28 -6.27 -23.11 6.62
C GLU A 28 -5.75 -21.87 5.88
N GLU A 29 -4.68 -22.06 5.11
CA GLU A 29 -4.08 -21.00 4.31
C GLU A 29 -4.98 -20.58 3.14
N MET A 30 -5.16 -19.27 2.99
CA MET A 30 -5.93 -18.63 1.93
C MET A 30 -5.04 -18.25 0.75
N TYR A 31 -3.98 -17.50 1.04
CA TYR A 31 -3.00 -17.05 0.06
C TYR A 31 -1.67 -16.73 0.74
N ARG A 32 -0.62 -16.69 -0.07
CA ARG A 32 0.70 -16.21 0.33
C ARG A 32 1.07 -15.02 -0.54
N TYR A 33 1.80 -14.07 0.03
CA TYR A 33 2.47 -13.08 -0.78
C TYR A 33 3.90 -12.87 -0.32
N LEU A 34 4.76 -12.61 -1.29
CA LEU A 34 6.17 -12.34 -1.11
C LEU A 34 6.47 -10.99 -1.74
N ASN A 35 6.93 -10.06 -0.93
CA ASN A 35 7.26 -8.69 -1.31
C ASN A 35 8.77 -8.47 -1.20
N GLN A 36 9.34 -7.76 -2.17
CA GLN A 36 10.71 -7.24 -2.10
C GLN A 36 10.70 -5.74 -2.39
N ASN A 37 11.27 -4.95 -1.47
CA ASN A 37 11.49 -3.53 -1.67
C ASN A 37 12.59 -3.29 -2.71
N THR A 38 12.31 -2.41 -3.67
CA THR A 38 13.26 -1.95 -4.70
C THR A 38 13.66 -0.49 -4.51
N PHE A 39 12.99 0.21 -3.60
CA PHE A 39 13.26 1.60 -3.21
C PHE A 39 12.49 1.90 -1.90
N PRO A 40 12.99 2.76 -0.99
CA PRO A 40 14.24 3.53 -1.02
C PRO A 40 15.52 2.70 -0.80
N PRO A 41 16.73 3.25 -1.03
CA PRO A 41 17.99 2.51 -0.92
C PRO A 41 18.25 1.87 0.45
N ASP A 42 17.76 2.48 1.54
CA ASP A 42 17.86 1.96 2.90
C ASP A 42 16.96 0.73 3.15
N ALA A 43 15.90 0.58 2.35
CA ALA A 43 15.01 -0.57 2.39
C ALA A 43 15.24 -1.55 1.21
N GLU A 44 16.11 -1.21 0.25
CA GLU A 44 16.29 -1.99 -0.98
C GLU A 44 16.75 -3.43 -0.68
N GLY A 45 16.08 -4.39 -1.32
CA GLY A 45 16.32 -5.81 -1.12
C GLY A 45 15.75 -6.40 0.16
N SER A 46 15.17 -5.60 1.06
CA SER A 46 14.39 -6.14 2.17
C SER A 46 13.15 -6.84 1.65
N GLN A 47 12.78 -7.93 2.31
CA GLN A 47 11.68 -8.78 1.86
C GLN A 47 10.71 -9.07 3.00
N ARG A 48 9.45 -9.23 2.64
CA ARG A 48 8.40 -9.70 3.54
C ARG A 48 7.64 -10.83 2.87
N MET A 49 7.54 -11.96 3.54
CA MET A 49 6.62 -13.01 3.17
C MET A 49 5.50 -13.05 4.20
N THR A 50 4.26 -13.10 3.73
CA THR A 50 3.08 -13.20 4.58
C THR A 50 2.23 -14.38 4.13
N ILE A 51 1.73 -15.13 5.10
CA ILE A 51 0.74 -16.20 4.90
C ILE A 51 -0.55 -15.72 5.54
N ARG A 52 -1.65 -15.76 4.77
CA ARG A 52 -2.99 -15.43 5.24
C ARG A 52 -3.74 -16.71 5.59
N TYR A 53 -4.41 -16.72 6.73
CA TYR A 53 -5.26 -17.83 7.15
C TYR A 53 -6.73 -17.43 7.15
N ARG A 54 -7.60 -18.43 6.99
CA ARG A 54 -9.03 -18.29 7.26
C ARG A 54 -9.22 -18.15 8.77
N THR A 55 -9.85 -17.07 9.23
CA THR A 55 -10.11 -16.86 10.67
C THR A 55 -11.53 -17.28 11.04
N ASP A 56 -11.80 -17.50 12.32
CA ASP A 56 -13.16 -17.52 12.87
C ASP A 56 -13.11 -17.11 14.35
N HIS A 57 -14.13 -17.47 15.15
CA HIS A 57 -14.21 -17.04 16.54
C HIS A 57 -13.15 -17.74 17.41
N GLU A 58 -12.74 -18.93 17.01
CA GLU A 58 -11.75 -19.75 17.74
C GLU A 58 -10.35 -19.55 17.17
N HIS A 59 -10.21 -19.50 15.84
CA HIS A 59 -8.98 -19.26 15.11
C HIS A 59 -8.86 -17.79 14.70
N VAL A 60 -8.41 -16.94 15.63
CA VAL A 60 -8.29 -15.49 15.40
C VAL A 60 -6.99 -15.06 14.70
N LYS A 61 -6.04 -15.99 14.48
CA LYS A 61 -4.75 -15.67 13.82
C LYS A 61 -4.99 -15.44 12.34
N LYS A 62 -4.99 -14.17 11.95
CA LYS A 62 -5.21 -13.73 10.58
C LYS A 62 -3.98 -13.94 9.69
N GLU A 63 -2.81 -13.56 10.18
CA GLU A 63 -1.58 -13.56 9.38
C GLU A 63 -0.37 -14.11 10.14
N GLU A 64 0.53 -14.72 9.39
CA GLU A 64 1.90 -15.01 9.80
C GLU A 64 2.85 -14.28 8.86
N SER A 65 3.93 -13.69 9.39
CA SER A 65 4.84 -12.88 8.61
C SER A 65 6.29 -13.19 8.93
N PHE A 66 7.11 -13.20 7.88
CA PHE A 66 8.56 -13.31 7.95
C PHE A 66 9.16 -12.08 7.30
N PHE A 67 10.22 -11.54 7.90
CA PHE A 67 10.93 -10.38 7.38
C PHE A 67 12.41 -10.70 7.19
N TYR A 68 12.91 -10.44 5.99
CA TYR A 68 14.32 -10.52 5.67
C TYR A 68 14.93 -9.11 5.65
N SER A 69 16.00 -8.95 6.43
CA SER A 69 16.80 -7.73 6.44
C SER A 69 18.16 -7.98 5.75
N PRO A 70 18.49 -7.24 4.67
CA PRO A 70 19.76 -7.41 3.96
C PRO A 70 20.97 -7.02 4.80
N SER A 71 20.85 -6.02 5.69
CA SER A 71 21.95 -5.50 6.50
C SER A 71 22.50 -6.52 7.48
N ILE A 72 21.62 -7.38 8.03
CA ILE A 72 22.01 -8.46 8.94
C ILE A 72 21.89 -9.86 8.32
N ARG A 73 21.42 -9.96 7.07
CA ARG A 73 21.22 -11.19 6.30
C ARG A 73 20.44 -12.28 7.05
N ARG A 74 19.39 -11.87 7.76
CA ARG A 74 18.57 -12.77 8.58
C ARG A 74 17.10 -12.63 8.24
N VAL A 75 16.43 -13.77 8.24
CA VAL A 75 14.97 -13.90 8.23
C VAL A 75 14.50 -14.01 9.67
N ARG A 76 13.48 -13.24 10.02
CA ARG A 76 12.86 -13.25 11.35
C ARG A 76 11.36 -13.39 11.22
N HIS A 77 10.80 -14.36 11.93
CA HIS A 77 9.36 -14.40 12.17
C HIS A 77 8.94 -13.13 12.93
N GLN A 78 7.87 -12.48 12.49
CA GLN A 78 7.35 -11.24 13.04
C GLN A 78 6.16 -11.54 13.94
N VAL A 79 6.06 -10.81 15.05
CA VAL A 79 4.81 -10.78 15.82
C VAL A 79 3.75 -10.06 14.97
N PRO A 80 2.49 -10.54 14.95
CA PRO A 80 1.41 -9.84 14.25
C PRO A 80 1.31 -8.38 14.70
N PHE A 81 1.10 -7.48 13.74
CA PHE A 81 0.86 -6.07 14.02
C PHE A 81 -0.49 -5.90 14.72
N ARG A 82 -0.62 -4.87 15.56
CA ARG A 82 -1.94 -4.54 16.09
C ARG A 82 -2.77 -3.92 14.97
N ARG A 83 -4.05 -4.25 14.96
CA ARG A 83 -5.01 -3.90 13.91
C ARG A 83 -5.06 -2.38 13.63
N GLN A 84 -5.06 -1.61 14.71
CA GLN A 84 -5.13 -0.15 14.72
C GLN A 84 -3.79 0.56 14.50
N ASP A 85 -2.66 -0.18 14.49
CA ASP A 85 -1.35 0.45 14.31
C ASP A 85 -1.26 0.98 12.87
N LYS A 86 -0.88 2.26 12.76
CA LYS A 86 -0.57 2.90 11.49
C LYS A 86 0.81 2.48 11.01
N PHE A 87 0.97 2.33 9.69
CA PHE A 87 2.31 2.21 9.12
C PHE A 87 3.06 3.54 9.29
N PRO A 88 4.39 3.51 9.50
CA PRO A 88 5.16 4.74 9.62
C PRO A 88 4.92 5.69 8.43
N ASN A 89 4.54 6.93 8.73
CA ASN A 89 4.23 7.99 7.77
C ASN A 89 3.11 7.64 6.76
N GLN A 90 2.16 6.79 7.14
CA GLN A 90 0.98 6.47 6.32
C GLN A 90 -0.31 6.75 7.11
N ALA A 91 -1.37 7.13 6.39
CA ALA A 91 -2.67 7.35 6.97
C ALA A 91 -3.34 6.02 7.38
N GLN A 92 -3.12 4.97 6.58
CA GLN A 92 -3.75 3.66 6.74
C GLN A 92 -3.20 2.86 7.93
N THR A 93 -4.09 2.11 8.57
CA THR A 93 -3.78 1.12 9.61
C THR A 93 -3.48 -0.26 9.03
N THR A 94 -3.04 -1.19 9.88
CA THR A 94 -2.82 -2.59 9.49
C THR A 94 -4.07 -3.22 8.88
N ASP A 95 -5.24 -3.03 9.51
CA ASP A 95 -6.51 -3.58 9.00
C ASP A 95 -6.94 -2.99 7.64
N ASP A 96 -6.52 -1.76 7.33
CA ASP A 96 -6.80 -1.13 6.04
C ASP A 96 -5.96 -1.76 4.93
N ALA A 97 -4.69 -2.06 5.22
CA ALA A 97 -3.78 -2.67 4.25
C ALA A 97 -4.01 -4.17 4.05
N THR A 98 -4.40 -4.88 5.12
CA THR A 98 -4.52 -6.35 5.14
C THR A 98 -5.96 -6.85 5.05
N GLY A 99 -6.94 -5.95 5.11
CA GLY A 99 -8.36 -6.25 5.01
C GLY A 99 -8.98 -6.73 6.32
N ARG A 100 -10.31 -6.70 6.37
CA ARG A 100 -11.15 -7.09 7.51
C ARG A 100 -11.93 -8.34 7.17
N ASP A 101 -12.23 -9.16 8.16
CA ASP A 101 -12.94 -10.41 7.90
C ASP A 101 -14.45 -10.18 8.05
N ALA A 102 -15.24 -10.67 7.10
CA ALA A 102 -16.64 -10.27 6.98
C ALA A 102 -17.50 -10.67 8.19
N TRP A 103 -17.19 -11.79 8.84
CA TRP A 103 -17.94 -12.29 10.01
C TRP A 103 -17.73 -11.48 11.29
N GLU A 104 -16.72 -10.61 11.33
CA GLU A 104 -16.43 -9.71 12.46
C GLU A 104 -17.45 -8.55 12.56
N TYR A 105 -18.31 -8.40 11.56
CA TYR A 105 -19.26 -7.29 11.44
C TYR A 105 -20.69 -7.77 11.24
N THR A 106 -21.65 -6.98 11.70
CA THR A 106 -23.02 -7.02 11.20
C THR A 106 -23.14 -6.07 10.01
N TRP A 107 -23.84 -6.51 8.96
CA TRP A 107 -23.95 -5.77 7.70
C TRP A 107 -25.38 -5.31 7.47
N LYS A 108 -25.54 -4.06 7.03
CA LYS A 108 -26.83 -3.46 6.70
C LYS A 108 -26.73 -2.69 5.39
N LEU A 109 -27.55 -3.05 4.41
CA LEU A 109 -27.74 -2.22 3.22
C LEU A 109 -28.41 -0.91 3.64
N ILE A 110 -27.76 0.23 3.38
CA ILE A 110 -28.31 1.56 3.71
C ILE A 110 -28.88 2.29 2.50
N GLY A 111 -28.47 1.92 1.29
CA GLY A 111 -29.06 2.43 0.06
C GLY A 111 -28.23 2.13 -1.18
N THR A 112 -28.47 2.90 -2.23
CA THR A 112 -27.72 2.85 -3.49
C THR A 112 -27.23 4.24 -3.85
N ASP A 113 -26.11 4.32 -4.55
CA ASP A 113 -25.49 5.56 -5.00
C ASP A 113 -24.85 5.37 -6.39
N VAL A 114 -24.51 6.46 -7.07
CA VAL A 114 -23.69 6.45 -8.28
C VAL A 114 -22.44 7.26 -8.02
N LEU A 115 -21.28 6.62 -8.13
CA LEU A 115 -19.99 7.29 -8.06
C LEU A 115 -19.55 7.69 -9.47
N SER A 116 -19.30 8.98 -9.69
CA SER A 116 -18.69 9.50 -10.91
C SER A 116 -17.16 9.59 -10.80
N HIS A 117 -16.65 9.80 -9.59
CA HIS A 117 -15.22 9.93 -9.29
C HIS A 117 -14.90 9.48 -7.86
N THR A 118 -13.65 9.12 -7.59
CA THR A 118 -13.17 8.70 -6.25
C THR A 118 -11.80 9.29 -5.94
N VAL A 119 -10.76 8.86 -6.65
CA VAL A 119 -9.40 9.43 -6.59
C VAL A 119 -9.38 10.69 -7.44
N ARG A 120 -8.91 11.79 -6.87
CA ARG A 120 -8.90 13.11 -7.50
C ARG A 120 -7.46 13.57 -7.76
N PHE A 121 -7.14 13.83 -9.02
CA PHE A 121 -5.83 14.35 -9.43
C PHE A 121 -5.85 15.89 -9.38
N PRO A 122 -4.73 16.54 -8.99
CA PRO A 122 -4.66 17.98 -9.05
C PRO A 122 -4.55 18.46 -10.51
N VAL A 123 -4.96 19.70 -10.77
CA VAL A 123 -4.89 20.33 -12.11
C VAL A 123 -3.45 20.44 -12.65
N THR A 124 -2.48 20.40 -11.74
CA THR A 124 -1.03 20.37 -11.99
C THR A 124 -0.51 18.99 -12.40
N ARG A 125 -1.34 17.94 -12.36
CA ARG A 125 -1.00 16.57 -12.78
C ARG A 125 -1.99 16.06 -13.84
N PRO A 126 -1.93 16.59 -15.07
CA PRO A 126 -2.85 16.22 -16.15
C PRO A 126 -2.56 14.83 -16.74
N THR A 127 -1.35 14.30 -16.54
CA THR A 127 -0.95 12.98 -17.02
C THR A 127 -0.23 12.17 -15.94
N VAL A 128 -0.21 10.85 -16.12
CA VAL A 128 0.52 9.89 -15.30
C VAL A 128 1.09 8.80 -16.19
N VAL A 129 2.31 8.35 -15.88
CA VAL A 129 2.95 7.24 -16.60
C VAL A 129 2.62 5.94 -15.88
N LEU A 130 1.89 5.05 -16.55
CA LEU A 130 1.42 3.77 -16.00
C LEU A 130 1.92 2.60 -16.83
N GLY A 131 2.22 1.51 -16.14
CA GLY A 131 2.41 0.21 -16.78
C GLY A 131 1.08 -0.41 -17.18
N ILE A 132 0.85 -0.58 -18.48
CA ILE A 132 -0.37 -1.22 -18.99
C ILE A 132 -0.19 -2.74 -19.01
N LYS A 133 -1.29 -3.44 -18.79
CA LYS A 133 -1.38 -4.88 -18.63
C LYS A 133 -0.64 -5.66 -19.73
N GLY A 134 0.30 -6.50 -19.32
CA GLY A 134 0.80 -7.64 -20.10
C GLY A 134 1.85 -7.36 -21.18
N ASP A 135 2.14 -6.11 -21.54
CA ASP A 135 3.11 -5.78 -22.59
C ASP A 135 4.50 -5.35 -22.08
N ALA A 136 4.66 -5.19 -20.76
CA ALA A 136 5.90 -4.70 -20.15
C ALA A 136 6.35 -3.34 -20.72
N THR A 137 5.41 -2.42 -20.95
CA THR A 137 5.70 -1.05 -21.36
C THR A 137 4.97 -0.02 -20.52
N LEU A 138 5.50 1.20 -20.56
CA LEU A 138 4.96 2.36 -19.84
C LEU A 138 4.27 3.29 -20.83
N HIS A 139 3.09 3.77 -20.43
CA HIS A 139 2.25 4.62 -21.25
C HIS A 139 1.92 5.89 -20.48
N GLU A 140 2.00 7.02 -21.15
CA GLU A 140 1.46 8.27 -20.63
C GLU A 140 -0.05 8.29 -20.81
N VAL A 141 -0.78 8.39 -19.71
CA VAL A 141 -2.25 8.39 -19.67
C VAL A 141 -2.73 9.72 -19.11
N ARG A 142 -3.74 10.32 -19.73
CA ARG A 142 -4.37 11.53 -19.17
C ARG A 142 -5.16 11.14 -17.92
N THR A 143 -4.98 11.87 -16.84
CA THR A 143 -5.65 11.58 -15.56
C THR A 143 -7.16 11.73 -15.66
N ALA A 144 -7.64 12.60 -16.56
CA ALA A 144 -9.06 12.77 -16.88
C ALA A 144 -9.68 11.57 -17.62
N ASP A 145 -8.86 10.73 -18.25
CA ASP A 145 -9.34 9.52 -18.94
C ASP A 145 -9.42 8.32 -17.98
N LEU A 146 -8.89 8.41 -16.76
CA LEU A 146 -8.92 7.29 -15.82
C LEU A 146 -10.32 7.10 -15.25
N ARG A 147 -10.94 5.94 -15.55
CA ARG A 147 -12.28 5.58 -15.09
C ARG A 147 -12.23 4.66 -13.86
N LEU A 148 -13.26 4.74 -13.02
CA LEU A 148 -13.33 4.10 -11.69
C LEU A 148 -13.06 2.58 -11.68
N MET A 149 -13.49 1.87 -12.73
CA MET A 149 -13.36 0.41 -12.87
C MET A 149 -12.52 0.01 -14.10
N GLY A 150 -11.75 0.96 -14.65
CA GLY A 150 -11.01 0.80 -15.91
C GLY A 150 -11.90 0.92 -17.15
N GLU A 151 -11.27 1.04 -18.32
CA GLU A 151 -11.98 1.31 -19.58
C GLU A 151 -12.96 0.21 -20.00
N ALA A 152 -12.58 -1.04 -19.81
CA ALA A 152 -13.33 -2.20 -20.29
C ALA A 152 -14.50 -2.62 -19.38
N TYR A 153 -14.81 -1.84 -18.33
CA TYR A 153 -15.89 -2.18 -17.41
C TYR A 153 -17.28 -2.03 -18.08
N PRO A 154 -18.10 -3.11 -18.14
CA PRO A 154 -19.28 -3.12 -18.99
C PRO A 154 -20.53 -2.45 -18.38
N HIS A 155 -20.52 -2.09 -17.09
CA HIS A 155 -21.72 -1.59 -16.39
C HIS A 155 -21.60 -0.13 -15.97
N TYR A 156 -20.91 0.70 -16.77
CA TYR A 156 -20.99 2.14 -16.60
C TYR A 156 -22.40 2.66 -16.91
N THR A 157 -22.86 3.66 -16.16
CA THR A 157 -24.05 4.42 -16.52
C THR A 157 -23.81 5.23 -17.80
N ALA A 158 -24.86 5.79 -18.39
CA ALA A 158 -24.74 6.66 -19.57
C ALA A 158 -23.83 7.88 -19.34
N THR A 159 -23.71 8.35 -18.10
CA THR A 159 -22.81 9.46 -17.71
C THR A 159 -21.40 9.00 -17.33
N GLY A 160 -21.10 7.71 -17.47
CA GLY A 160 -19.82 7.12 -17.10
C GLY A 160 -19.64 6.83 -15.61
N GLY A 161 -20.70 6.96 -14.80
CA GLY A 161 -20.69 6.64 -13.38
C GLY A 161 -20.79 5.14 -13.10
N VAL A 162 -20.50 4.76 -11.86
CA VAL A 162 -20.56 3.38 -11.37
C VAL A 162 -21.61 3.27 -10.27
N GLU A 163 -22.61 2.43 -10.51
CA GLU A 163 -23.65 2.17 -9.53
C GLU A 163 -23.11 1.33 -8.37
N CYS A 164 -23.41 1.75 -7.14
CA CYS A 164 -22.95 1.11 -5.92
C CYS A 164 -24.13 0.76 -4.99
N TYR A 165 -23.98 -0.34 -4.27
CA TYR A 165 -24.64 -0.51 -2.97
C TYR A 165 -23.85 0.26 -1.92
N VAL A 166 -24.56 0.97 -1.05
CA VAL A 166 -23.96 1.57 0.13
C VAL A 166 -24.34 0.71 1.33
N VAL A 167 -23.34 0.14 1.99
CA VAL A 167 -23.51 -0.84 3.06
C VAL A 167 -22.80 -0.35 4.32
N GLU A 168 -23.49 -0.45 5.45
CA GLU A 168 -22.93 -0.22 6.77
C GLU A 168 -22.43 -1.55 7.35
N ALA A 169 -21.18 -1.55 7.82
CA ALA A 169 -20.61 -2.59 8.65
C ALA A 169 -20.47 -2.05 10.08
N ARG A 170 -21.00 -2.78 11.07
CA ARG A 170 -20.80 -2.49 12.50
C ARG A 170 -20.02 -3.63 13.15
N ALA A 171 -18.91 -3.30 13.79
CA ALA A 171 -18.08 -4.28 14.47
C ALA A 171 -18.89 -4.97 15.58
N ARG A 172 -18.79 -6.30 15.63
CA ARG A 172 -19.42 -7.12 16.66
C ARG A 172 -18.53 -7.10 17.90
N ALA A 173 -19.04 -6.60 19.03
CA ALA A 173 -18.25 -6.44 20.24
C ALA A 173 -17.70 -7.78 20.78
N GLU A 174 -18.42 -8.88 20.54
CA GLU A 174 -18.00 -10.24 20.91
C GLU A 174 -16.90 -10.83 20.01
N TRP A 175 -16.59 -10.18 18.89
CA TRP A 175 -15.47 -10.50 18.00
C TRP A 175 -14.32 -9.50 18.15
N LEU A 176 -14.66 -8.22 18.16
CA LEU A 176 -13.74 -7.09 18.18
C LEU A 176 -14.07 -6.15 19.35
N PRO A 177 -13.75 -6.54 20.59
CA PRO A 177 -13.93 -5.66 21.74
C PRO A 177 -13.08 -4.40 21.56
N ASP A 178 -13.68 -3.25 21.85
CA ASP A 178 -13.04 -1.92 21.78
C ASP A 178 -12.40 -1.60 20.41
N TYR A 179 -12.98 -2.12 19.33
CA TYR A 179 -12.47 -1.88 17.98
C TYR A 179 -12.46 -0.38 17.63
N TYR A 180 -11.33 0.10 17.11
CA TYR A 180 -11.07 1.52 16.85
C TYR A 180 -11.96 2.13 15.75
N ALA A 181 -12.41 1.31 14.78
CA ALA A 181 -13.29 1.70 13.69
C ALA A 181 -14.61 0.91 13.78
N PRO A 182 -15.43 1.13 14.83
CA PRO A 182 -16.59 0.29 15.13
C PRO A 182 -17.69 0.37 14.06
N ARG A 183 -17.62 1.37 13.18
CA ARG A 183 -18.57 1.57 12.09
C ARG A 183 -17.84 1.97 10.82
N ILE A 184 -18.15 1.28 9.73
CA ILE A 184 -17.57 1.52 8.41
C ILE A 184 -18.71 1.57 7.39
N LEU A 185 -18.68 2.55 6.49
CA LEU A 185 -19.54 2.58 5.32
C LEU A 185 -18.72 2.18 4.08
N TYR A 186 -19.31 1.32 3.26
CA TYR A 186 -18.72 0.84 2.02
C TYR A 186 -19.60 1.24 0.84
N TRP A 187 -18.99 1.77 -0.21
CA TRP A 187 -19.58 1.85 -1.54
C TRP A 187 -19.05 0.68 -2.35
N LEU A 188 -19.90 -0.34 -2.49
CA LEU A 188 -19.60 -1.57 -3.21
C LEU A 188 -20.22 -1.48 -4.59
N GLU A 189 -19.40 -1.58 -5.64
CA GLU A 189 -19.89 -1.68 -7.01
C GLU A 189 -20.91 -2.85 -7.13
N LYS A 190 -22.09 -2.61 -7.71
CA LYS A 190 -23.25 -3.54 -7.66
C LYS A 190 -23.02 -4.94 -8.26
N HIS A 191 -22.12 -5.10 -9.22
CA HIS A 191 -21.91 -6.33 -9.99
C HIS A 191 -20.77 -7.19 -9.42
N SER A 192 -19.69 -6.55 -8.99
CA SER A 192 -18.51 -7.23 -8.45
C SER A 192 -18.39 -7.18 -6.94
N PHE A 193 -19.19 -6.34 -6.28
CA PHE A 193 -19.05 -5.98 -4.87
C PHE A 193 -17.67 -5.41 -4.53
N TYR A 194 -16.95 -4.90 -5.53
CA TYR A 194 -15.64 -4.30 -5.31
C TYR A 194 -15.79 -2.95 -4.59
N PRO A 195 -15.09 -2.71 -3.47
CA PRO A 195 -15.20 -1.45 -2.75
C PRO A 195 -14.48 -0.33 -3.50
N LEU A 196 -15.17 0.77 -3.78
CA LEU A 196 -14.63 1.95 -4.46
C LEU A 196 -14.41 3.14 -3.53
N ARG A 197 -15.19 3.20 -2.44
CA ARG A 197 -15.05 4.18 -1.36
C ARG A 197 -15.34 3.50 -0.03
N MET A 198 -14.58 3.85 0.99
CA MET A 198 -14.83 3.44 2.37
C MET A 198 -14.70 4.64 3.29
N GLU A 199 -15.57 4.67 4.30
CA GLU A 199 -15.56 5.70 5.34
C GLU A 199 -15.58 5.02 6.70
N GLN A 200 -14.58 5.34 7.52
CA GLN A 200 -14.47 4.80 8.87
C GLN A 200 -14.88 5.85 9.87
N TYR A 201 -15.71 5.44 10.82
CA TYR A 201 -16.15 6.26 11.93
C TYR A 201 -15.52 5.75 13.21
N GLY A 202 -14.91 6.64 13.98
CA GLY A 202 -14.28 6.34 15.25
C GLY A 202 -15.30 5.97 16.33
N THR A 203 -14.80 5.60 17.51
CA THR A 203 -15.63 5.31 18.70
C THR A 203 -16.44 6.52 19.19
N ASP A 204 -16.02 7.73 18.85
CA ASP A 204 -16.75 8.98 19.09
C ASP A 204 -17.84 9.28 18.04
N GLY A 205 -18.00 8.39 17.05
CA GLY A 205 -18.96 8.51 15.97
C GLY A 205 -18.57 9.50 14.87
N LYS A 206 -17.39 10.12 14.93
CA LYS A 206 -16.90 11.07 13.92
C LYS A 206 -16.20 10.35 12.78
N LEU A 207 -16.22 10.96 11.60
CA LEU A 207 -15.48 10.46 10.45
C LEU A 207 -13.98 10.53 10.72
N ALA A 208 -13.32 9.38 10.76
CA ALA A 208 -11.92 9.24 11.11
C ALA A 208 -11.05 9.07 9.85
N MET A 209 -11.53 8.32 8.85
CA MET A 209 -10.75 8.05 7.64
C MET A 209 -11.66 7.92 6.42
N VAL A 210 -11.17 8.39 5.27
CA VAL A 210 -11.74 8.10 3.95
C VAL A 210 -10.70 7.36 3.12
N GLU A 211 -11.12 6.25 2.51
CA GLU A 211 -10.34 5.55 1.50
C GLU A 211 -11.10 5.58 0.16
N THR A 212 -10.40 5.89 -0.92
CA THR A 212 -10.94 5.88 -2.28
C THR A 212 -10.04 5.09 -3.22
N ARG A 213 -10.66 4.46 -4.23
CA ARG A 213 -9.96 3.61 -5.19
C ARG A 213 -10.34 3.91 -6.63
N ILE A 214 -9.36 3.81 -7.52
CA ILE A 214 -9.59 3.47 -8.93
C ILE A 214 -9.16 2.01 -9.09
N SER A 215 -10.04 1.20 -9.67
CA SER A 215 -9.86 -0.24 -9.85
C SER A 215 -9.67 -0.59 -11.32
N GLU A 216 -9.03 -1.73 -11.58
CA GLU A 216 -8.94 -2.32 -12.90
C GLU A 216 -9.06 -3.85 -12.84
N MET A 217 -9.52 -4.46 -13.93
CA MET A 217 -9.60 -5.92 -14.08
C MET A 217 -8.21 -6.51 -14.38
N PHE A 218 -7.47 -6.88 -13.34
CA PHE A 218 -6.15 -7.49 -13.47
C PHE A 218 -6.24 -8.96 -13.90
N ASN A 219 -7.17 -9.74 -13.34
CA ASN A 219 -7.31 -11.17 -13.65
C ASN A 219 -8.73 -11.56 -14.12
N PRO A 220 -9.03 -11.49 -15.44
CA PRO A 220 -10.34 -11.84 -15.97
C PRO A 220 -10.79 -13.28 -15.67
N ALA A 221 -9.85 -14.21 -15.45
CA ALA A 221 -10.18 -15.60 -15.11
C ALA A 221 -10.89 -15.71 -13.74
N LEU A 222 -10.67 -14.73 -12.84
CA LEU A 222 -11.36 -14.63 -11.55
C LEU A 222 -12.68 -13.85 -11.63
N LYS A 223 -13.13 -13.49 -12.85
CA LYS A 223 -14.37 -12.74 -13.09
C LYS A 223 -14.42 -11.48 -12.21
N GLU A 224 -15.48 -11.29 -11.42
CA GLU A 224 -15.64 -10.15 -10.52
C GLU A 224 -14.52 -10.01 -9.46
N ARG A 225 -13.82 -11.09 -9.12
CA ARG A 225 -12.68 -11.05 -8.18
C ARG A 225 -11.35 -10.75 -8.87
N GLY A 226 -11.37 -10.61 -10.19
CA GLY A 226 -10.23 -10.15 -10.96
C GLY A 226 -9.92 -8.67 -10.81
N TYR A 227 -10.84 -7.91 -10.23
CA TYR A 227 -10.64 -6.50 -9.92
C TYR A 227 -9.64 -6.32 -8.78
N GLY A 228 -8.70 -5.41 -8.99
CA GLY A 228 -7.82 -4.92 -7.93
C GLY A 228 -7.60 -3.41 -8.07
N PRO A 229 -6.98 -2.79 -7.06
CA PRO A 229 -6.82 -1.35 -7.06
C PRO A 229 -5.63 -0.96 -7.93
N LEU A 230 -5.84 -0.06 -8.88
CA LEU A 230 -4.77 0.63 -9.61
C LEU A 230 -4.26 1.82 -8.77
N PHE A 231 -5.17 2.63 -8.24
CA PHE A 231 -4.88 3.70 -7.29
C PHE A 231 -5.67 3.46 -6.00
N VAL A 232 -5.02 3.67 -4.86
CA VAL A 232 -5.67 3.79 -3.55
C VAL A 232 -5.20 5.07 -2.89
N LEU A 233 -6.14 5.84 -2.36
CA LEU A 233 -5.86 7.03 -1.59
C LEU A 233 -6.50 6.88 -0.21
N TYR A 234 -5.72 7.14 0.84
CA TYR A 234 -6.16 7.15 2.22
C TYR A 234 -6.02 8.57 2.77
N TRP A 235 -7.02 9.02 3.49
CA TRP A 235 -7.00 10.29 4.19
C TRP A 235 -7.46 10.09 5.64
N ASP A 236 -6.52 10.23 6.57
CA ASP A 236 -6.77 10.26 7.99
C ASP A 236 -7.15 11.70 8.38
N ILE A 237 -8.42 11.91 8.67
CA ILE A 237 -8.99 13.24 8.90
C ILE A 237 -8.44 13.90 10.16
N PRO A 238 -8.30 13.22 11.32
CA PRO A 238 -7.83 13.85 12.55
C PRO A 238 -6.43 14.46 12.44
N SER A 239 -5.51 13.80 11.73
CA SER A 239 -4.15 14.33 11.50
C SER A 239 -3.99 15.05 10.16
N ASP A 240 -5.04 15.07 9.34
CA ASP A 240 -5.02 15.56 7.95
C ASP A 240 -3.89 14.91 7.11
N LEU A 241 -3.51 13.68 7.45
CA LEU A 241 -2.47 12.92 6.76
C LEU A 241 -3.08 12.17 5.58
N MET A 242 -2.46 12.30 4.41
CA MET A 242 -2.80 11.54 3.23
C MET A 242 -1.66 10.61 2.81
N SER A 243 -2.00 9.38 2.45
CA SER A 243 -1.09 8.44 1.81
C SER A 243 -1.74 7.81 0.59
N TYR A 244 -0.93 7.35 -0.36
CA TYR A 244 -1.41 6.72 -1.57
C TYR A 244 -0.64 5.45 -1.88
N ASN A 245 -1.26 4.56 -2.64
CA ASN A 245 -0.66 3.38 -3.21
C ASN A 245 -1.02 3.31 -4.69
N ILE A 246 -0.05 2.94 -5.54
CA ILE A 246 -0.26 2.69 -6.95
C ILE A 246 0.23 1.27 -7.23
N ARG A 247 -0.61 0.49 -7.89
CA ARG A 247 -0.28 -0.88 -8.29
C ARG A 247 -0.43 -0.97 -9.81
N ASP A 248 0.63 -0.65 -10.52
CA ASP A 248 0.73 -0.78 -11.97
C ASP A 248 1.49 -2.05 -12.37
N ASN A 249 1.63 -2.31 -13.67
CA ASN A 249 2.44 -3.41 -14.21
C ASN A 249 2.04 -4.82 -13.70
N HIS A 250 0.77 -5.04 -13.37
CA HIS A 250 0.30 -6.37 -12.98
C HIS A 250 0.48 -7.38 -14.12
N ARG A 251 1.03 -8.55 -13.79
CA ARG A 251 1.17 -9.68 -14.69
C ARG A 251 0.58 -10.92 -14.04
N LEU A 252 -0.15 -11.70 -14.84
CA LEU A 252 -0.59 -13.02 -14.40
C LEU A 252 0.59 -13.98 -14.56
N LYS A 253 0.90 -14.69 -13.48
CA LYS A 253 1.86 -15.80 -13.48
C LYS A 253 1.14 -17.06 -13.01
N HIS A 254 1.32 -18.14 -13.75
CA HIS A 254 0.99 -19.48 -13.29
C HIS A 254 2.22 -20.03 -12.56
N TRP A 255 2.05 -20.37 -11.28
CA TRP A 255 3.08 -20.99 -10.46
C TRP A 255 2.99 -22.50 -10.61
N THR A 256 4.12 -23.17 -10.83
CA THR A 256 4.18 -24.63 -10.63
C THR A 256 4.22 -24.94 -9.13
N ALA A 257 3.86 -26.17 -8.73
CA ALA A 257 3.96 -26.57 -7.32
C ALA A 257 5.40 -26.40 -6.77
N GLU A 258 6.41 -26.74 -7.58
CA GLU A 258 7.83 -26.57 -7.24
C GLU A 258 8.20 -25.09 -7.09
N GLU A 259 7.72 -24.21 -7.98
CA GLU A 259 7.94 -22.77 -7.84
C GLU A 259 7.24 -22.21 -6.61
N THR A 260 6.00 -22.63 -6.33
CA THR A 260 5.27 -22.20 -5.14
C THR A 260 6.01 -22.58 -3.86
N GLU A 261 6.45 -23.84 -3.76
CA GLU A 261 7.21 -24.32 -2.61
C GLU A 261 8.56 -23.60 -2.48
N ALA A 262 9.22 -23.31 -3.60
CA ALA A 262 10.50 -22.63 -3.61
C ALA A 262 10.39 -21.15 -3.23
N PHE A 263 9.50 -20.37 -3.86
CA PHE A 263 9.42 -18.93 -3.68
C PHE A 263 8.74 -18.54 -2.37
N PHE A 264 7.66 -19.22 -2.01
CA PHE A 264 6.88 -18.90 -0.80
C PHE A 264 7.35 -19.70 0.40
N ASN A 265 8.66 -19.63 0.66
CA ASN A 265 9.36 -20.26 1.77
C ASN A 265 10.27 -19.24 2.47
N PRO A 266 10.28 -19.15 3.82
CA PRO A 266 11.15 -18.21 4.54
C PRO A 266 12.64 -18.34 4.18
N ASP A 267 13.14 -19.53 3.88
CA ASP A 267 14.55 -19.74 3.52
C ASP A 267 14.90 -19.17 2.15
N PHE A 268 13.93 -19.07 1.23
CA PHE A 268 14.12 -18.44 -0.07
C PHE A 268 14.41 -16.94 0.05
N MET A 269 13.84 -16.29 1.07
CA MET A 269 13.94 -14.84 1.27
C MET A 269 15.39 -14.32 1.43
N ARG A 270 16.35 -15.20 1.70
CA ARG A 270 17.78 -14.84 1.75
C ARG A 270 18.37 -14.54 0.38
N ARG A 271 17.67 -14.91 -0.69
CA ARG A 271 18.06 -14.67 -2.08
C ARG A 271 17.40 -13.39 -2.55
N GLN A 272 18.16 -12.49 -3.17
CA GLN A 272 17.54 -11.43 -3.95
C GLN A 272 17.07 -12.03 -5.28
N TRP A 273 15.78 -11.90 -5.55
CA TRP A 273 15.17 -12.41 -6.78
C TRP A 273 14.70 -11.21 -7.59
N TYR A 274 15.56 -10.74 -8.49
CA TYR A 274 15.15 -9.78 -9.52
C TYR A 274 14.54 -10.55 -10.68
N LEU A 275 13.37 -11.15 -10.45
CA LEU A 275 12.59 -11.73 -11.54
C LEU A 275 12.05 -10.57 -12.39
N ASP A 276 12.55 -10.48 -13.64
CA ASP A 276 12.17 -9.55 -14.70
C ASP A 276 11.50 -8.24 -14.23
N LEU A 277 12.30 -7.35 -13.66
CA LEU A 277 11.92 -5.97 -13.33
C LEU A 277 12.04 -5.03 -14.53
N SER A 278 11.86 -5.51 -15.77
CA SER A 278 12.05 -4.70 -16.99
C SER A 278 11.30 -3.37 -16.92
N VAL A 279 10.17 -3.31 -16.21
CA VAL A 279 9.43 -2.07 -15.98
C VAL A 279 9.20 -1.80 -14.50
N LYS A 280 9.87 -0.76 -14.00
CA LYS A 280 9.58 -0.17 -12.69
C LYS A 280 8.48 0.88 -12.84
N SER A 281 7.57 0.96 -11.86
CA SER A 281 6.56 2.02 -11.82
C SER A 281 7.18 3.41 -11.90
N GLN A 282 6.63 4.24 -12.79
CA GLN A 282 6.94 5.66 -12.94
C GLN A 282 5.80 6.57 -12.47
N ALA A 283 4.76 6.01 -11.85
CA ALA A 283 3.58 6.74 -11.40
C ALA A 283 3.77 7.49 -10.06
N GLY A 284 4.98 7.50 -9.51
CA GLY A 284 5.27 8.15 -8.23
C GLY A 284 5.08 9.67 -8.26
N VAL A 285 4.60 10.23 -7.15
CA VAL A 285 4.53 11.68 -6.93
C VAL A 285 5.91 12.18 -6.50
N SER A 286 6.53 13.01 -7.34
CA SER A 286 7.87 13.57 -7.11
C SER A 286 7.86 14.96 -6.45
N HIS A 287 6.75 15.71 -6.56
CA HIS A 287 6.62 17.06 -6.03
C HIS A 287 5.27 17.26 -5.33
N PRO A 288 5.18 18.04 -4.23
CA PRO A 288 3.95 18.18 -3.44
C PRO A 288 2.74 18.71 -4.21
N ASP A 289 2.95 19.59 -5.19
CA ASP A 289 1.86 20.12 -6.03
C ASP A 289 1.28 19.09 -7.00
N LEU A 290 1.96 17.96 -7.23
CA LEU A 290 1.46 16.83 -8.03
C LEU A 290 0.68 15.81 -7.18
N PHE A 291 0.60 16.03 -5.87
CA PHE A 291 -0.07 15.11 -4.95
C PHE A 291 -1.60 15.15 -5.15
N PHE A 292 -2.24 13.99 -4.93
CA PHE A 292 -3.69 13.82 -5.06
C PHE A 292 -4.46 14.80 -4.17
N LEU A 293 -5.66 15.21 -4.62
CA LEU A 293 -6.56 16.00 -3.77
C LEU A 293 -7.17 15.10 -2.70
N ARG A 294 -7.55 15.66 -1.55
CA ARG A 294 -8.34 14.94 -0.53
C ARG A 294 -9.53 14.24 -1.20
N PRO A 295 -9.97 13.06 -0.77
CA PRO A 295 -11.23 12.49 -1.22
C PRO A 295 -12.40 13.49 -1.06
N PRO A 296 -13.38 13.51 -1.96
CA PRO A 296 -14.54 14.38 -1.81
C PRO A 296 -15.32 13.98 -0.55
N LEU A 297 -15.88 14.93 0.19
CA LEU A 297 -16.66 14.64 1.41
C LEU A 297 -18.09 14.19 1.08
N ASP A 298 -18.65 14.65 -0.05
CA ASP A 298 -20.00 14.31 -0.51
C ASP A 298 -21.05 14.51 0.60
N ALA A 299 -21.02 15.65 1.31
CA ALA A 299 -21.80 15.86 2.54
C ALA A 299 -23.33 15.75 2.38
N ASP A 300 -23.82 15.89 1.15
CA ASP A 300 -25.22 15.75 0.75
C ASP A 300 -25.67 14.29 0.67
N LYS A 301 -24.76 13.32 0.54
CA LYS A 301 -25.11 11.90 0.43
C LYS A 301 -25.38 11.32 1.82
N PHE A 302 -26.54 10.70 2.02
CA PHE A 302 -26.94 10.06 3.28
C PHE A 302 -26.68 10.91 4.55
N PRO A 303 -27.12 12.18 4.61
CA PRO A 303 -26.69 13.13 5.64
C PRO A 303 -27.10 12.69 7.06
N ASN A 304 -28.23 12.00 7.19
CA ASN A 304 -28.71 11.46 8.47
C ASN A 304 -27.87 10.27 8.98
N LEU A 305 -27.09 9.65 8.10
CA LEU A 305 -26.24 8.49 8.41
C LEU A 305 -24.75 8.84 8.42
N ARG A 306 -24.35 9.99 7.86
CA ARG A 306 -22.96 10.38 7.65
C ARG A 306 -22.64 11.66 8.42
N PRO A 307 -22.30 11.58 9.73
CA PRO A 307 -21.87 12.75 10.48
C PRO A 307 -20.54 13.26 9.92
N MET A 308 -20.58 14.45 9.34
CA MET A 308 -19.43 15.13 8.73
C MET A 308 -18.98 16.26 9.64
N GLN A 309 -18.13 15.95 10.61
CA GLN A 309 -17.50 16.93 11.49
C GLN A 309 -16.00 16.94 11.20
N LEU A 310 -15.51 18.04 10.65
CA LEU A 310 -14.09 18.25 10.42
C LEU A 310 -13.55 19.26 11.44
N PRO A 311 -12.28 19.13 11.85
CA PRO A 311 -11.57 20.24 12.48
C PRO A 311 -11.61 21.47 11.56
N ALA A 312 -11.81 22.67 12.13
CA ALA A 312 -11.99 23.91 11.37
C ALA A 312 -10.82 24.19 10.40
N GLU A 313 -9.59 23.93 10.84
CA GLU A 313 -8.38 24.07 10.02
C GLU A 313 -8.40 23.13 8.80
N VAL A 314 -8.83 21.88 9.01
CA VAL A 314 -8.94 20.89 7.93
C VAL A 314 -10.02 21.30 6.93
N ALA A 315 -11.17 21.78 7.41
CA ALA A 315 -12.22 22.32 6.55
C ALA A 315 -11.71 23.49 5.69
N ALA A 316 -10.98 24.43 6.29
CA ALA A 316 -10.38 25.56 5.56
C ALA A 316 -9.38 25.09 4.48
N ARG A 317 -8.58 24.05 4.74
CA ARG A 317 -7.66 23.46 3.76
C ARG A 317 -8.39 22.73 2.63
N VAL A 318 -9.52 22.08 2.93
CA VAL A 318 -10.39 21.50 1.91
C VAL A 318 -10.94 22.61 1.00
N ASP A 319 -11.49 23.68 1.56
CA ASP A 319 -12.03 24.80 0.78
C ASP A 319 -10.95 25.46 -0.11
N ALA A 320 -9.76 25.68 0.46
CA ALA A 320 -8.62 26.21 -0.28
C ALA A 320 -8.20 25.29 -1.44
N GLN A 321 -8.21 23.98 -1.21
CA GLN A 321 -7.95 22.96 -2.23
C GLN A 321 -8.99 22.99 -3.35
N GLU A 322 -10.29 22.99 -3.01
CA GLU A 322 -11.37 22.98 -4.01
C GLU A 322 -11.29 24.24 -4.90
N LYS A 323 -10.96 25.39 -4.32
CA LYS A 323 -10.75 26.64 -5.08
C LYS A 323 -9.51 26.59 -5.99
N ALA A 324 -8.43 25.97 -5.53
CA ALA A 324 -7.16 25.96 -6.24
C ALA A 324 -7.01 24.79 -7.24
N GLY A 325 -7.81 23.74 -7.11
CA GLY A 325 -7.67 22.50 -7.89
C GLY A 325 -6.39 21.71 -7.57
N ARG A 326 -5.71 22.02 -6.44
CA ARG A 326 -4.48 21.38 -5.96
C ARG A 326 -4.38 21.53 -4.44
N LEU A 327 -3.56 20.71 -3.78
CA LEU A 327 -3.27 20.92 -2.37
C LEU A 327 -2.59 22.27 -2.15
N VAL A 328 -3.10 23.06 -1.20
CA VAL A 328 -2.51 24.31 -0.76
C VAL A 328 -1.78 24.05 0.54
N PHE A 329 -0.46 24.20 0.52
CA PHE A 329 0.38 24.05 1.71
C PHE A 329 0.66 25.43 2.31
N GLU A 330 0.49 25.55 3.62
CA GLU A 330 0.93 26.71 4.39
C GLU A 330 2.46 26.65 4.47
N ILE A 331 3.14 27.31 3.54
CA ILE A 331 4.58 27.47 3.63
C ILE A 331 4.82 28.66 4.55
N GLU A 332 5.04 28.40 5.84
CA GLU A 332 5.77 29.38 6.65
C GLU A 332 7.17 29.51 6.01
N PRO A 333 7.59 30.70 5.56
CA PRO A 333 8.97 30.87 5.16
C PRO A 333 9.82 30.62 6.40
N LEU A 334 10.53 29.49 6.42
CA LEU A 334 11.61 29.28 7.37
C LEU A 334 12.56 30.46 7.20
N ALA A 335 12.53 31.39 8.16
CA ALA A 335 13.53 32.43 8.26
C ALA A 335 14.85 31.72 8.54
N VAL A 336 15.59 31.43 7.48
CA VAL A 336 16.98 31.01 7.60
C VAL A 336 17.73 32.27 8.03
N GLU A 337 17.81 32.50 9.35
CA GLU A 337 18.83 33.36 9.89
C GLU A 337 20.17 32.71 9.55
N THR A 338 20.79 33.17 8.47
CA THR A 338 22.21 32.94 8.23
C THR A 338 22.97 33.65 9.34
N ALA A 339 23.18 32.95 10.47
CA ALA A 339 24.19 33.33 11.43
C ALA A 339 25.53 33.26 10.70
N ALA A 340 26.07 34.42 10.34
CA ALA A 340 27.43 34.53 9.85
C ALA A 340 28.38 34.06 10.95
N VAL A 341 28.75 32.78 10.90
CA VAL A 341 29.80 32.23 11.76
C VAL A 341 31.09 32.93 11.35
N LYS A 342 31.53 33.90 12.15
CA LYS A 342 32.89 34.42 12.07
C LYS A 342 33.85 33.24 12.21
N PRO A 343 34.78 33.02 11.27
CA PRO A 343 35.75 31.94 11.40
C PRO A 343 36.58 32.17 12.67
N SER A 344 36.51 31.21 13.59
CA SER A 344 37.45 31.17 14.72
C SER A 344 38.85 30.87 14.18
N PRO A 345 39.90 31.55 14.67
CA PRO A 345 41.26 31.28 14.25
C PRO A 345 41.64 29.85 14.64
N MET A 346 42.16 29.08 13.67
CA MET A 346 42.63 27.72 13.92
C MET A 346 43.80 27.72 14.92
N PRO A 347 43.83 26.79 15.88
CA PRO A 347 45.01 26.57 16.71
C PRO A 347 46.17 26.07 15.84
N GLN A 348 47.34 26.67 16.02
CA GLN A 348 48.58 26.24 15.37
C GLN A 348 48.93 24.82 15.84
N SER A 349 49.12 23.90 14.89
CA SER A 349 49.56 22.53 15.16
C SER A 349 51.04 22.51 15.52
N GLU A 350 51.38 22.02 16.72
CA GLU A 350 52.75 21.60 17.03
C GLU A 350 53.15 20.35 16.23
N PRO A 351 54.44 20.20 15.85
CA PRO A 351 54.89 19.06 15.07
C PRO A 351 54.94 17.78 15.91
N ALA A 352 54.23 16.75 15.46
CA ALA A 352 54.24 15.42 16.07
C ALA A 352 55.61 14.75 15.96
N GLN A 353 56.15 14.29 17.10
CA GLN A 353 57.32 13.42 17.16
C GLN A 353 57.01 12.05 16.53
N ARG A 354 57.80 11.67 15.52
CA ARG A 354 57.77 10.33 14.91
C ARG A 354 58.34 9.30 15.88
N VAL A 355 57.50 8.41 16.39
CA VAL A 355 57.94 7.12 16.95
C VAL A 355 57.98 6.10 15.81
N VAL A 356 59.18 5.61 15.50
CA VAL A 356 59.41 4.52 14.54
C VAL A 356 59.19 3.20 15.25
N VAL A 357 58.18 2.42 14.82
CA VAL A 357 57.98 1.03 15.26
C VAL A 357 58.35 0.11 14.09
N ALA A 358 59.24 -0.84 14.36
CA ALA A 358 59.73 -1.83 13.39
C ALA A 358 58.63 -2.84 12.99
N PRO A 359 58.67 -3.41 11.76
CA PRO A 359 57.61 -4.25 11.25
C PRO A 359 57.69 -5.68 11.80
N THR A 360 56.62 -6.13 12.45
CA THR A 360 56.40 -7.55 12.78
C THR A 360 55.80 -8.26 11.57
N ALA A 361 56.46 -9.33 11.12
CA ALA A 361 56.00 -10.16 10.00
C ALA A 361 54.67 -10.85 10.32
N LEU A 362 53.70 -10.73 9.41
CA LEU A 362 52.45 -11.51 9.43
C LEU A 362 52.63 -12.80 8.62
N PRO A 363 52.05 -13.94 9.05
CA PRO A 363 52.11 -15.18 8.28
C PRO A 363 51.31 -15.07 6.98
N VAL A 364 51.98 -15.39 5.89
CA VAL A 364 51.42 -15.63 4.56
C VAL A 364 50.69 -16.97 4.62
N ASP A 365 49.38 -16.97 4.87
CA ASP A 365 48.42 -18.05 4.49
C ASP A 365 47.01 -17.82 5.08
N ALA A 366 46.37 -16.68 4.78
CA ALA A 366 44.99 -16.41 5.26
C ALA A 366 44.00 -15.90 4.19
N TYR A 367 44.33 -16.01 2.90
CA TYR A 367 43.40 -15.67 1.81
C TYR A 367 43.39 -16.75 0.72
N ALA A 368 42.86 -17.93 1.07
CA ALA A 368 42.35 -18.85 0.07
C ALA A 368 41.00 -18.31 -0.43
N GLN A 369 40.98 -17.78 -1.65
CA GLN A 369 39.77 -17.42 -2.38
C GLN A 369 38.87 -18.65 -2.52
N GLN A 370 37.71 -18.66 -1.86
CA GLN A 370 36.65 -19.61 -2.19
C GLN A 370 36.14 -19.30 -3.59
N LYS A 371 36.30 -20.28 -4.49
CA LYS A 371 35.69 -20.29 -5.83
C LYS A 371 34.18 -20.08 -5.71
N ALA A 372 33.66 -19.14 -6.49
CA ALA A 372 32.22 -18.93 -6.66
C ALA A 372 31.55 -20.22 -7.19
N PRO A 373 30.38 -20.64 -6.66
CA PRO A 373 29.61 -21.68 -7.29
C PRO A 373 29.02 -21.17 -8.61
N THR A 374 29.29 -21.92 -9.68
CA THR A 374 28.74 -21.77 -11.02
C THR A 374 27.21 -21.81 -10.98
N ALA A 375 26.57 -20.84 -11.62
CA ALA A 375 25.13 -20.82 -11.83
C ALA A 375 24.71 -21.98 -12.76
N PRO A 376 23.58 -22.66 -12.51
CA PRO A 376 23.02 -23.60 -13.47
C PRO A 376 22.38 -22.81 -14.62
N THR A 377 23.05 -22.83 -15.77
CA THR A 377 22.48 -22.47 -17.07
C THR A 377 21.55 -23.59 -17.50
N THR A 378 20.24 -23.44 -17.31
CA THR A 378 19.12 -23.98 -18.14
C THR A 378 17.88 -24.21 -17.28
N VAL A 379 16.86 -23.37 -17.46
CA VAL A 379 15.45 -23.80 -17.47
C VAL A 379 14.77 -22.97 -18.56
N ARG A 380 14.21 -23.65 -19.55
CA ARG A 380 13.36 -23.08 -20.61
C ARG A 380 11.93 -22.96 -20.10
#